data_AF-U7TQE1-F1
#
_entry.id   AF-U7TQE1-F1
#
_cell.length_a   1.000
_cell.length_b   1.000
_cell.length_c   1.000
_cell.angle_alpha   90.00
_cell.angle_beta   90.00
_cell.angle_gamma   90.00
#
_symmetry.space_group_name_H-M   'P 1'
#
loop_
_entity.id
_entity.type
_entity.pdbx_description
1 polymer ?
#
loop_
_entity_poly.entity_id
_entity_poly.type
_entity_poly.pdbx_seq_one_letter_code
_entity_poly.pdbx_strand_id
1 'polypeptide(L)'
;MDKRELVNKISYLISKKNHDQAYAVIREFEKNSNYEMICVSAQGFINAYHYRSALKILESIKKKYSKNAEFCARYAIALFNSEKEDKSLQWFEKAKEKGLEDLSEISNDFFSKSIDDWIKKAKFWGPLRVEENNYKEEL
;
A
#
# COMPACT_ATOMS: atom_id res chain seq x y z
N MET A 1 -3.44 16.41 13.69
CA MET A 1 -2.45 15.35 13.41
C MET A 1 -2.10 15.42 11.94
N ASP A 2 -0.83 15.68 11.62
CA ASP A 2 -0.36 15.68 10.25
C ASP A 2 -0.16 14.24 9.72
N LYS A 3 0.14 14.10 8.42
CA LYS A 3 0.30 12.80 7.77
C LYS A 3 1.45 11.98 8.36
N ARG A 4 2.59 12.62 8.63
CA ARG A 4 3.80 11.94 9.13
C ARG A 4 3.60 11.47 10.57
N GLU A 5 2.99 12.30 11.41
CA GLU A 5 2.57 11.97 12.76
C GLU A 5 1.62 10.76 12.76
N LEU A 6 0.62 10.76 11.86
CA LEU A 6 -0.30 9.63 11.70
C LEU A 6 0.43 8.34 11.29
N VAL A 7 1.29 8.39 10.26
CA VAL A 7 2.04 7.21 9.80
C VAL A 7 2.91 6.64 10.93
N ASN A 8 3.64 7.49 11.64
CA ASN A 8 4.48 7.08 12.76
C ASN A 8 3.65 6.46 13.88
N LYS A 9 2.51 7.06 14.24
CA LYS A 9 1.60 6.55 15.27
C LYS A 9 1.05 5.18 14.90
N ILE A 10 0.55 5.01 13.67
CA ILE A 10 0.02 3.71 13.21
C ILE A 10 1.15 2.67 13.16
N SER A 11 2.30 2.99 12.57
CA SER A 11 3.45 2.06 12.50
C SER A 11 3.87 1.59 13.88
N TYR A 12 3.93 2.52 14.85
CA TYR A 12 4.26 2.22 16.24
C TYR A 12 3.24 1.26 16.87
N LEU A 13 1.94 1.58 16.79
CA LEU A 13 0.89 0.73 17.37
C LEU A 13 0.90 -0.68 16.78
N ILE A 14 1.08 -0.81 15.46
CA ILE A 14 1.16 -2.10 14.79
C ILE A 14 2.43 -2.88 15.21
N SER A 15 3.59 -2.23 15.31
CA SER A 15 4.82 -2.87 15.81
C SER A 15 4.69 -3.41 17.24
N LYS A 16 3.82 -2.78 18.05
CA LYS A 16 3.50 -3.20 19.42
C LYS A 16 2.34 -4.21 19.49
N LYS A 17 1.88 -4.74 18.36
CA LYS A 17 0.73 -5.65 18.24
C LYS A 17 -0.57 -5.05 18.78
N ASN A 18 -0.66 -3.72 18.87
CA ASN A 18 -1.82 -3.01 19.39
C ASN A 18 -2.77 -2.64 18.22
N HIS A 19 -3.29 -3.66 17.56
CA HIS A 19 -4.11 -3.49 16.35
C HIS A 19 -5.43 -2.76 16.66
N ASP A 20 -6.03 -2.99 17.82
CA ASP A 20 -7.31 -2.39 18.19
C ASP A 20 -7.23 -0.87 18.27
N GLN A 21 -6.16 -0.33 18.86
CA GLN A 21 -5.93 1.12 18.91
C GLN A 21 -5.60 1.69 17.53
N ALA A 22 -4.84 0.97 16.70
CA ALA A 22 -4.55 1.42 15.33
C ALA A 22 -5.85 1.55 14.51
N TYR A 23 -6.73 0.54 14.59
CA TYR A 23 -8.04 0.59 13.94
C TYR A 23 -8.98 1.63 14.59
N ALA A 24 -8.86 1.90 15.90
CA ALA A 24 -9.62 2.97 16.53
C ALA A 24 -9.28 4.35 15.94
N VAL A 25 -8.01 4.63 15.67
CA VAL A 25 -7.59 5.87 14.99
C VAL A 25 -8.19 5.95 13.58
N ILE A 26 -8.16 4.86 12.82
CA ILE A 26 -8.72 4.83 11.45
C ILE A 26 -10.23 5.08 11.46
N ARG A 27 -10.97 4.49 12.42
CA ARG A 27 -12.42 4.68 12.54
C ARG A 27 -12.84 6.13 12.68
N GLU A 28 -12.02 6.99 13.30
CA GLU A 28 -12.32 8.42 13.39
C GLU A 28 -12.29 9.11 12.01
N PHE A 29 -11.42 8.66 11.09
CA PHE A 29 -11.40 9.14 9.69
C PHE A 29 -12.49 8.50 8.83
N GLU A 30 -12.95 7.29 9.16
CA GLU A 30 -14.09 6.66 8.49
C GLU A 30 -15.39 7.43 8.77
N LYS A 31 -15.62 7.86 10.03
CA LYS A 31 -16.82 8.61 10.43
C LYS A 31 -17.05 9.90 9.65
N ASN A 32 -15.98 10.59 9.27
CA ASN A 32 -16.05 11.84 8.50
C ASN A 32 -15.65 11.65 7.02
N SER A 33 -15.54 10.41 6.54
CA SER A 33 -15.17 10.08 5.15
C SER A 33 -13.85 10.71 4.70
N ASN A 34 -12.88 10.88 5.60
CA ASN A 34 -11.56 11.40 5.28
C ASN A 34 -10.69 10.32 4.61
N TYR A 35 -10.96 10.06 3.34
CA TYR A 35 -10.29 9.02 2.54
C TYR A 35 -8.78 9.22 2.42
N GLU A 36 -8.32 10.47 2.43
CA GLU A 36 -6.90 10.79 2.43
C GLU A 36 -6.21 10.23 3.68
N MET A 37 -6.75 10.52 4.87
CA MET A 37 -6.17 10.04 6.12
C MET A 37 -6.33 8.51 6.31
N ILE A 38 -7.39 7.91 5.75
CA ILE A 38 -7.50 6.44 5.69
C ILE A 38 -6.41 5.84 4.80
N CYS A 39 -6.16 6.44 3.63
CA CYS A 39 -5.09 6.02 2.71
C CYS A 39 -3.70 6.18 3.36
N VAL A 40 -3.45 7.30 4.03
CA VAL A 40 -2.23 7.56 4.79
C VAL A 40 -2.08 6.58 5.95
N SER A 41 -3.16 6.20 6.62
CA SER A 41 -3.11 5.20 7.70
C SER A 41 -2.60 3.84 7.21
N ALA A 42 -2.97 3.41 6.00
CA ALA A 42 -2.47 2.17 5.41
C ALA A 42 -0.94 2.18 5.23
N GLN A 43 -0.32 3.36 5.05
CA GLN A 43 1.14 3.49 5.01
C GLN A 43 1.79 3.00 6.30
N GLY A 44 1.18 3.27 7.46
CA GLY A 44 1.74 2.80 8.73
C GLY A 44 1.76 1.27 8.84
N PHE A 45 0.77 0.60 8.26
CA PHE A 45 0.76 -0.86 8.16
C PHE A 45 1.81 -1.37 7.17
N ILE A 46 2.00 -0.69 6.03
CA ILE A 46 3.05 -1.01 5.05
C ILE A 46 4.43 -0.89 5.70
N ASN A 47 4.68 0.20 6.43
CA ASN A 47 5.96 0.44 7.11
C ASN A 47 6.24 -0.59 8.21
N ALA A 48 5.18 -1.15 8.82
CA ALA A 48 5.28 -2.23 9.79
C ALA A 48 5.21 -3.64 9.15
N TYR A 49 5.29 -3.77 7.83
CA TYR A 49 5.27 -5.07 7.11
C TYR A 49 3.93 -5.83 7.20
N HIS A 50 2.83 -5.16 7.56
CA HIS A 50 1.47 -5.71 7.64
C HIS A 50 0.67 -5.47 6.34
N TYR A 51 1.18 -6.00 5.22
CA TYR A 51 0.65 -5.69 3.88
C TYR A 51 -0.79 -6.14 3.65
N ARG A 52 -1.19 -7.31 4.18
CA ARG A 52 -2.58 -7.79 4.06
C ARG A 52 -3.57 -6.86 4.77
N SER A 53 -3.20 -6.32 5.92
CA SER A 53 -4.01 -5.34 6.65
C SER A 53 -4.05 -3.99 5.93
N ALA A 54 -2.91 -3.55 5.36
CA ALA A 54 -2.87 -2.36 4.51
C ALA A 54 -3.81 -2.49 3.30
N LEU A 55 -3.80 -3.65 2.62
CA LEU A 55 -4.73 -3.92 1.51
C LEU A 55 -6.18 -3.85 1.95
N LYS A 56 -6.53 -4.43 3.11
CA LYS A 56 -7.90 -4.36 3.65
C LYS A 56 -8.37 -2.92 3.84
N ILE A 57 -7.51 -2.05 4.36
CA ILE A 57 -7.80 -0.62 4.54
C ILE A 57 -7.93 0.09 3.19
N LEU A 58 -7.02 -0.15 2.26
CA LEU A 58 -7.06 0.50 0.95
C LEU A 58 -8.26 0.04 0.10
N GLU A 59 -8.64 -1.23 0.19
CA GLU A 59 -9.82 -1.77 -0.50
C GLU A 59 -11.13 -1.13 0.00
N SER A 60 -11.24 -0.76 1.28
CA SER A 60 -12.46 -0.14 1.81
C SER A 60 -12.74 1.24 1.18
N ILE A 61 -11.70 1.96 0.76
CA ILE A 61 -11.81 3.29 0.14
C ILE A 61 -11.60 3.28 -1.38
N LYS A 62 -11.16 2.16 -1.97
CA LYS A 62 -10.75 2.06 -3.38
C LYS A 62 -11.78 2.63 -4.35
N LYS A 63 -13.06 2.26 -4.22
CA LYS A 63 -14.13 2.76 -5.11
C LYS A 63 -14.26 4.29 -5.10
N LYS A 64 -13.90 4.95 -4.00
CA LYS A 64 -14.03 6.40 -3.80
C LYS A 64 -12.74 7.15 -4.07
N TYR A 65 -11.58 6.53 -3.82
CA TYR A 65 -10.30 7.23 -3.74
C TYR A 65 -9.21 6.72 -4.70
N SER A 66 -9.48 5.70 -5.52
CA SER A 66 -8.48 5.11 -6.44
C SER A 66 -8.03 6.02 -7.59
N LYS A 67 -8.61 7.21 -7.73
CA LYS A 67 -8.13 8.21 -8.70
C LYS A 67 -6.88 8.94 -8.21
N ASN A 68 -6.56 8.90 -6.92
CA ASN A 68 -5.39 9.55 -6.33
C ASN A 68 -4.09 8.76 -6.61
N ALA A 69 -3.00 9.46 -6.98
CA ALA A 69 -1.74 8.83 -7.36
C ALA A 69 -1.04 8.13 -6.19
N GLU A 70 -1.02 8.75 -5.01
CA GLU A 70 -0.41 8.14 -3.82
C GLU A 70 -1.19 6.90 -3.35
N PHE A 71 -2.53 6.91 -3.49
CA PHE A 71 -3.33 5.70 -3.28
C PHE A 71 -2.84 4.56 -4.18
N CYS A 72 -2.70 4.84 -5.48
CA CYS A 72 -2.24 3.84 -6.44
C CYS A 72 -0.88 3.26 -6.04
N ALA A 73 0.07 4.12 -5.64
CA ALA A 73 1.39 3.67 -5.19
C ALA A 73 1.32 2.82 -3.92
N ARG A 74 0.61 3.26 -2.87
CA ARG A 74 0.46 2.49 -1.62
C ARG A 74 -0.21 1.14 -1.86
N TYR A 75 -1.24 1.13 -2.70
CA TYR A 75 -1.97 -0.08 -3.06
C TYR A 75 -1.11 -1.04 -3.88
N ALA A 76 -0.31 -0.53 -4.83
CA ALA A 76 0.65 -1.32 -5.59
C ALA A 76 1.74 -1.95 -4.71
N ILE A 77 2.33 -1.18 -3.79
CA ILE A 77 3.34 -1.67 -2.82
C ILE A 77 2.74 -2.77 -1.94
N ALA A 78 1.52 -2.57 -1.43
CA ALA A 78 0.85 -3.55 -0.59
C ALA A 78 0.49 -4.83 -1.36
N LEU A 79 0.11 -4.73 -2.65
CA LEU A 79 -0.10 -5.88 -3.54
C LEU A 79 1.20 -6.65 -3.77
N PHE A 80 2.25 -5.93 -4.17
CA PHE A 80 3.55 -6.53 -4.49
C PHE A 80 4.08 -7.36 -3.31
N ASN A 81 4.06 -6.80 -2.11
CA ASN A 81 4.54 -7.49 -0.91
C ASN A 81 3.52 -8.47 -0.30
N SER A 82 2.38 -8.70 -0.96
CA SER A 82 1.38 -9.71 -0.59
C SER A 82 1.26 -10.83 -1.63
N GLU A 83 2.36 -11.15 -2.33
CA GLU A 83 2.42 -12.20 -3.37
C GLU A 83 1.43 -11.95 -4.52
N LYS A 84 1.22 -10.67 -4.88
CA LYS A 84 0.35 -10.22 -5.98
C LYS A 84 1.11 -9.27 -6.89
N GLU A 85 2.36 -9.60 -7.18
CA GLU A 85 3.26 -8.85 -8.05
C GLU A 85 2.64 -8.67 -9.44
N ASP A 86 1.98 -9.71 -9.97
CA ASP A 86 1.20 -9.72 -11.21
C ASP A 86 0.16 -8.59 -11.26
N LYS A 87 -0.53 -8.35 -10.14
CA LYS A 87 -1.57 -7.31 -10.03
C LYS A 87 -1.01 -5.95 -9.69
N SER A 88 0.19 -5.87 -9.14
CA SER A 88 0.79 -4.62 -8.67
C SER A 88 1.19 -3.68 -9.82
N LEU A 89 1.63 -4.24 -10.96
CA LEU A 89 2.17 -3.48 -12.10
C LEU A 89 1.20 -2.39 -12.60
N GLN A 90 -0.06 -2.76 -12.88
CA GLN A 90 -1.07 -1.81 -13.37
C GLN A 90 -1.32 -0.63 -12.41
N TRP A 91 -1.04 -0.79 -11.11
CA TRP A 91 -1.26 0.26 -10.11
C TRP A 91 -0.04 1.18 -10.00
N PHE A 92 1.18 0.65 -10.16
CA PHE A 92 2.35 1.49 -10.33
C PHE A 92 2.28 2.32 -11.61
N GLU A 93 1.85 1.74 -12.73
CA GLU A 93 1.65 2.46 -13.99
C GLU A 93 0.59 3.56 -13.84
N LYS A 94 -0.55 3.27 -13.21
CA LYS A 94 -1.58 4.29 -12.89
C LYS A 94 -1.06 5.41 -11.99
N ALA A 95 -0.14 5.14 -11.07
CA ALA A 95 0.46 6.17 -10.23
C ALA A 95 1.38 7.07 -11.08
N LYS A 96 2.21 6.47 -11.94
CA LYS A 96 3.10 7.18 -12.86
C LYS A 96 2.34 8.03 -13.88
N GLU A 97 1.29 7.51 -14.50
CA GLU A 97 0.40 8.24 -15.42
C GLU A 97 -0.20 9.50 -14.78
N LYS A 98 -0.27 9.55 -13.44
CA LYS A 98 -0.77 10.68 -12.67
C LYS A 98 0.32 11.64 -12.21
N GLY A 99 1.54 11.47 -12.69
CA GLY A 99 2.69 12.32 -12.39
C GLY A 99 3.41 12.02 -11.08
N LEU A 100 3.14 10.86 -10.45
CA LEU A 100 3.89 10.46 -9.25
C LEU A 100 5.18 9.76 -9.66
N GLU A 101 6.31 10.40 -9.41
CA GLU A 101 7.65 9.87 -9.72
C GLU A 101 8.45 9.55 -8.44
N ASP A 102 8.46 10.49 -7.50
CA ASP A 102 9.13 10.38 -6.20
C ASP A 102 8.19 9.81 -5.13
N LEU A 103 8.68 8.78 -4.44
CA LEU A 103 8.01 8.08 -3.36
C LEU A 103 8.71 8.30 -2.02
N SER A 104 9.58 9.30 -1.87
CA SER A 104 10.30 9.57 -0.62
C SER A 104 9.39 9.71 0.60
N GLU A 105 8.19 10.27 0.42
CA GLU A 105 7.16 10.44 1.46
C GLU A 105 6.26 9.19 1.67
N ILE A 106 6.37 8.19 0.81
CA ILE A 106 5.54 6.96 0.82
C ILE A 106 6.38 5.74 1.20
N SER A 107 7.64 5.73 0.79
CA SER A 107 8.49 4.56 0.84
C SER A 107 9.36 4.62 2.09
N ASN A 108 9.50 3.50 2.81
CA ASN A 108 10.45 3.42 3.92
C ASN A 108 11.89 3.27 3.40
N ASP A 109 12.88 3.23 4.29
CA ASP A 109 14.30 3.20 3.89
C ASP A 109 14.72 1.89 3.19
N PHE A 110 13.89 0.86 3.25
CA PHE A 110 14.14 -0.45 2.62
C PHE A 110 13.51 -0.57 1.23
N PHE A 111 12.65 0.36 0.87
CA PHE A 111 11.89 0.34 -0.37
C PHE A 111 12.43 1.37 -1.36
N SER A 112 12.24 1.12 -2.66
CA SER A 112 12.67 2.12 -3.65
C SER A 112 11.85 3.39 -3.47
N LYS A 113 12.53 4.54 -3.62
CA LYS A 113 11.92 5.86 -3.63
C LYS A 113 11.47 6.30 -5.02
N SER A 114 11.63 5.46 -6.04
CA SER A 114 11.23 5.74 -7.43
C SER A 114 10.08 4.85 -7.88
N ILE A 115 9.08 5.44 -8.53
CA ILE A 115 8.01 4.68 -9.18
C ILE A 115 8.56 3.74 -10.28
N ASP A 116 9.61 4.16 -10.99
CA ASP A 116 10.15 3.42 -12.12
C ASP A 116 10.89 2.16 -11.70
N ASP A 117 11.57 2.22 -10.56
CA ASP A 117 12.17 1.02 -9.96
C ASP A 117 11.10 0.01 -9.55
N TRP A 118 9.98 0.47 -9.01
CA TRP A 118 8.85 -0.40 -8.68
C TRP A 118 8.21 -1.02 -9.92
N ILE A 119 8.01 -0.23 -10.99
CA ILE A 119 7.54 -0.75 -12.27
C ILE A 119 8.51 -1.81 -12.81
N LYS A 120 9.82 -1.55 -12.77
CA LYS A 120 10.84 -2.52 -13.20
C LYS A 120 10.76 -3.82 -12.40
N LYS A 121 10.64 -3.73 -11.07
CA LYS A 121 10.47 -4.90 -10.19
C LYS A 121 9.18 -5.66 -10.51
N ALA A 122 8.05 -4.97 -10.67
CA ALA A 122 6.77 -5.59 -10.96
C ALA A 122 6.75 -6.27 -12.34
N LYS A 123 7.40 -5.68 -13.36
CA LYS A 123 7.57 -6.32 -14.68
C LYS A 123 8.41 -7.59 -14.62
N PHE A 124 9.42 -7.62 -13.76
CA PHE A 124 10.26 -8.81 -13.58
C PHE A 124 9.56 -9.92 -12.79
N TRP A 125 8.99 -9.59 -11.62
CA TRP A 125 8.40 -10.59 -10.71
C TRP A 125 6.97 -11.00 -11.07
N GLY A 126 6.22 -10.15 -11.79
CA GLY A 126 4.83 -10.41 -12.14
C GLY A 126 4.61 -11.72 -12.91
N PRO A 127 5.34 -11.96 -14.02
CA PRO A 127 5.23 -13.22 -14.77
C PRO A 127 5.61 -14.44 -13.92
N LEU A 128 6.70 -14.34 -13.14
CA LEU A 128 7.15 -15.42 -12.26
C LEU A 128 6.09 -15.80 -11.22
N ARG A 129 5.35 -14.82 -10.68
CA ARG A 129 4.24 -15.06 -9.76
C ARG A 129 3.10 -15.83 -10.41
N VAL A 130 2.77 -15.52 -11.67
CA VAL A 130 1.74 -16.24 -12.43
C VAL A 130 2.15 -17.69 -12.65
N GLU A 131 3.38 -17.92 -13.08
CA GLU A 131 3.93 -19.27 -13.28
C GLU A 131 3.89 -20.08 -11.96
N GLU A 132 4.38 -19.51 -10.85
CA GLU A 132 4.37 -20.17 -9.55
C GLU A 132 2.96 -20.54 -9.08
N ASN A 133 1.98 -19.67 -9.32
CA ASN A 133 0.59 -19.94 -8.94
C ASN A 133 -0.02 -21.06 -9.79
N ASN A 134 0.25 -21.09 -11.11
CA ASN A 134 -0.24 -22.17 -11.98
C ASN A 134 0.30 -23.53 -11.50
N TYR A 135 1.59 -23.63 -11.17
CA TYR A 135 2.17 -24.87 -10.63
C TYR A 135 1.54 -25.31 -9.30
N LYS A 136 1.10 -24.37 -8.46
CA LYS A 136 0.43 -24.69 -7.19
C LYS A 136 -1.01 -25.19 -7.38
N GLU A 137 -1.68 -24.77 -8.44
CA GLU A 137 -3.05 -25.24 -8.76
C GLU A 137 -3.07 -26.63 -9.39
N GLU A 138 -1.95 -27.05 -9.99
CA GLU A 138 -1.78 -28.39 -10.59
C GLU A 138 -1.39 -29.49 -9.58
N LEU A 139 -1.10 -29.15 -8.32
CA LEU A 139 -0.71 -30.04 -7.22
C LEU A 139 -1.85 -30.29 -6.22
#